data_AF-A0A0G4I9C6-F1
#
_entry.id   AF-A0A0G4I9C6-F1
#
_cell.length_a   1.000
_cell.length_b   1.000
_cell.length_c   1.000
_cell.angle_alpha   90.00
_cell.angle_beta   90.00
_cell.angle_gamma   90.00
#
_symmetry.space_group_name_H-M   'P 1'
#
loop_
_entity.id
_entity.type
_entity.pdbx_description
1 polymer ?
#
loop_
_entity_poly.entity_id
_entity_poly.type
_entity_poly.pdbx_seq_one_letter_code
_entity_poly.pdbx_strand_id
1 'polypeptide(L)'
;MAVFCPTCANILLVDRSNEQLRFFCRTCPYIFKVEKKVTSKTVMETKKADDVLGGKEAWANVEKTEAICPKCAYRMAYFRQLQIRSADEPMTTFYKCVQCSRQWREN
;
A
#
# COMPACT_ATOMS: atom_id res chain seq x y z
N MET A 1 -11.27 -9.96 17.00
CA MET A 1 -11.86 -11.20 17.56
C MET A 1 -13.37 -11.11 17.42
N ALA A 2 -14.02 -12.09 16.77
CA ALA A 2 -15.48 -12.18 16.69
C ALA A 2 -15.98 -13.16 17.76
N VAL A 3 -17.07 -12.82 18.46
CA VAL A 3 -17.68 -13.67 19.49
C VAL A 3 -19.02 -14.16 18.97
N PHE A 4 -19.28 -15.46 19.11
CA PHE A 4 -20.48 -16.11 18.58
C PHE A 4 -21.42 -16.54 19.70
N CYS A 5 -22.71 -16.57 19.40
CA CYS A 5 -23.74 -17.05 20.30
C CYS A 5 -23.72 -18.60 20.37
N PRO A 6 -23.76 -19.21 21.57
CA PRO A 6 -23.73 -20.68 21.70
C PRO A 6 -25.00 -21.38 21.20
N THR A 7 -26.13 -20.68 21.08
CA THR A 7 -27.41 -21.28 20.71
C THR A 7 -27.71 -21.19 19.21
N CYS A 8 -27.41 -20.05 18.57
CA CYS A 8 -27.73 -19.81 17.17
C CYS A 8 -26.51 -19.56 16.27
N ALA A 9 -25.29 -19.67 16.81
CA ALA A 9 -24.01 -19.44 16.11
C ALA A 9 -23.88 -18.08 15.40
N ASN A 10 -24.77 -17.12 15.66
CA ASN A 10 -24.69 -15.78 15.12
C ASN A 10 -23.68 -14.92 15.87
N ILE A 11 -23.12 -13.93 15.18
CA ILE A 11 -22.21 -12.94 15.76
C ILE A 11 -22.95 -12.13 16.82
N LEU A 12 -22.34 -12.00 18.00
CA LEU A 12 -22.85 -11.15 19.07
C LEU A 12 -22.49 -9.69 18.81
N LEU A 13 -23.45 -8.81 19.05
CA LEU A 13 -23.30 -7.36 18.95
C LEU A 13 -23.04 -6.77 20.33
N VAL A 14 -22.37 -5.61 20.37
CA VAL A 14 -22.07 -4.89 21.60
C VAL A 14 -23.19 -3.89 21.86
N ASP A 15 -23.69 -3.88 23.09
CA ASP A 15 -24.60 -2.87 23.60
C ASP A 15 -24.13 -2.36 24.97
N ARG A 16 -24.53 -1.14 25.33
CA ARG A 16 -24.21 -0.50 26.60
C ARG A 16 -25.49 -0.15 27.31
N SER A 17 -25.89 -1.00 28.26
CA SER A 17 -27.11 -0.82 29.05
C SER A 17 -26.73 -0.76 30.53
N ASN A 18 -27.29 0.22 31.26
CA ASN A 18 -27.00 0.46 32.68
C ASN A 18 -25.49 0.54 32.99
N GLU A 19 -24.77 1.31 32.18
CA GLU A 19 -23.31 1.55 32.29
C GLU A 19 -22.40 0.33 32.12
N GLN A 20 -22.95 -0.87 31.95
CA GLN A 20 -22.20 -2.10 31.72
C GLN A 20 -22.20 -2.48 30.24
N LEU A 21 -21.05 -2.96 29.74
CA LEU A 21 -20.97 -3.53 28.39
C LEU A 21 -21.63 -4.92 28.39
N ARG A 22 -22.50 -5.18 27.42
CA ARG A 22 -23.11 -6.48 27.18
C ARG A 22 -22.97 -6.88 25.72
N PHE A 23 -22.72 -8.16 25.48
CA PHE A 23 -22.86 -8.78 24.17
C PHE A 23 -24.26 -9.36 24.05
N PHE A 24 -25.00 -9.02 23.02
CA PHE A 24 -26.35 -9.53 22.79
C PHE A 24 -26.46 -10.15 21.40
N CYS A 25 -27.33 -11.15 21.26
CA CYS A 25 -27.69 -11.69 19.96
C CYS A 25 -28.93 -10.98 19.41
N ARG A 26 -28.99 -10.76 18.09
CA ARG A 26 -30.19 -10.18 17.44
C ARG A 26 -31.31 -11.20 17.21
N THR A 27 -30.95 -12.47 17.09
CA THR A 27 -31.87 -13.56 16.71
C THR A 27 -32.37 -14.38 17.89
N CYS A 28 -31.71 -14.32 19.05
CA CYS A 28 -32.14 -15.03 20.25
C CYS A 28 -31.95 -14.15 21.51
N PRO A 29 -32.64 -14.45 22.62
CA PRO A 29 -32.57 -13.65 23.85
C PRO A 29 -31.26 -13.85 24.64
N TYR A 30 -30.21 -14.38 24.02
CA TYR A 30 -28.91 -14.59 24.66
C TYR A 30 -28.22 -13.24 24.94
N ILE A 31 -27.85 -13.04 26.21
CA ILE A 31 -27.14 -11.86 26.68
C ILE A 31 -25.94 -12.33 27.51
N PHE A 32 -24.76 -11.82 27.18
CA PHE A 32 -23.53 -12.06 27.92
C PHE A 32 -22.99 -10.74 28.47
N LYS A 33 -22.80 -10.67 29.79
CA LYS A 33 -22.29 -9.47 30.47
C LYS A 33 -20.76 -9.46 30.45
N VAL A 34 -20.16 -8.34 30.04
CA VAL A 34 -18.70 -8.20 29.96
C VAL A 34 -18.17 -7.69 31.30
N GLU A 35 -17.66 -8.59 32.13
CA GLU A 35 -17.08 -8.23 33.43
C GLU A 35 -15.61 -7.78 33.34
N LYS A 36 -14.85 -8.32 32.38
CA LYS A 36 -13.42 -8.05 32.21
C LYS A 36 -13.17 -7.23 30.95
N LYS A 37 -12.17 -6.37 31.00
CA LYS A 37 -11.74 -5.58 29.84
C LYS A 37 -11.22 -6.51 28.74
N VAL A 38 -11.92 -6.58 27.62
CA VAL A 38 -11.49 -7.30 26.41
C VAL A 38 -10.83 -6.30 25.46
N THR A 39 -9.61 -6.57 25.01
CA THR A 39 -8.91 -5.71 24.03
C THR A 39 -8.30 -6.59 22.94
N SER A 40 -8.63 -6.28 21.68
CA SER A 40 -8.03 -6.89 20.50
C SER A 40 -7.17 -5.84 19.83
N LYS A 41 -5.85 -6.03 19.82
CA LYS A 41 -4.93 -5.16 19.07
C LYS A 41 -4.55 -5.87 17.77
N THR A 42 -4.80 -5.23 16.65
CA THR A 42 -4.24 -5.66 15.36
C THR A 42 -3.04 -4.79 15.07
N VAL A 43 -1.86 -5.40 14.93
CA VAL A 43 -0.68 -4.68 14.47
C VAL A 43 -0.84 -4.47 12.97
N MET A 44 -0.91 -3.22 12.54
CA MET A 44 -0.90 -2.88 11.13
C MET A 44 0.55 -2.66 10.70
N GLU A 45 1.01 -3.45 9.73
CA GLU A 45 2.28 -3.16 9.07
C GLU A 45 2.08 -1.97 8.12
N THR A 46 3.06 -1.07 8.10
CA THR A 46 3.07 0.01 7.12
C THR A 46 3.20 -0.60 5.71
N LYS A 47 2.41 -0.09 4.77
CA LYS A 47 2.58 -0.47 3.36
C LYS A 47 4.03 -0.17 2.96
N LYS A 48 4.74 -1.18 2.46
CA LYS A 48 5.97 -0.94 1.71
C LYS A 48 5.58 -0.09 0.52
N ALA A 49 6.29 1.02 0.29
CA ALA A 49 6.07 1.82 -0.90
C ALA A 49 6.38 0.90 -2.09
N ASP A 50 5.34 0.42 -2.77
CA ASP A 50 5.51 -0.24 -4.04
C ASP A 50 6.16 0.77 -4.98
N ASP A 51 7.33 0.44 -5.49
CA ASP A 51 7.96 1.22 -6.55
C ASP A 51 7.06 1.09 -7.79
N VAL A 52 6.10 2.01 -7.93
CA VAL A 52 5.14 2.11 -9.06
C VAL A 52 5.84 2.09 -10.43
N LEU A 53 7.14 2.38 -10.44
CA LEU A 53 7.99 2.43 -11.61
C LEU A 53 9.00 1.26 -11.71
N GLY A 54 8.75 0.15 -10.99
CA GLY A 54 9.40 -1.16 -11.13
C GLY A 54 10.79 -1.33 -10.51
N GLY A 55 11.10 -0.54 -9.48
CA GLY A 55 12.28 -0.75 -8.63
C GLY A 55 13.61 -0.90 -9.38
N LYS A 56 14.46 -1.84 -8.93
CA LYS A 56 15.78 -2.09 -9.55
C LYS A 56 15.68 -2.82 -10.89
N GLU A 57 14.64 -3.62 -11.10
CA GLU A 57 14.43 -4.48 -12.28
C GLU A 57 13.91 -3.71 -13.50
N ALA A 58 13.21 -2.59 -13.30
CA ALA A 58 12.71 -1.73 -14.38
C ALA A 58 13.78 -1.16 -15.32
N TRP A 59 15.05 -1.24 -14.92
CA TRP A 59 16.19 -0.72 -15.70
C TRP A 59 17.06 -1.84 -16.29
N ALA A 60 16.71 -3.12 -16.07
CA ALA A 60 17.53 -4.26 -16.50
C ALA A 60 17.50 -4.47 -18.03
N ASN A 61 16.35 -4.24 -18.67
CA ASN A 61 16.13 -4.46 -20.10
C ASN A 61 16.03 -3.14 -20.90
N VAL A 62 16.54 -2.05 -20.32
CA VAL A 62 16.41 -0.72 -20.91
C VAL A 62 17.61 -0.43 -21.79
N GLU A 63 17.36 0.13 -22.97
CA GLU A 63 18.40 0.50 -23.93
C GLU A 63 19.28 1.65 -23.40
N LYS A 64 20.52 1.70 -23.89
CA LYS A 64 21.49 2.75 -23.56
C LYS A 64 21.54 3.78 -24.67
N THR A 65 21.47 5.05 -24.29
CA THR A 65 21.57 6.20 -25.19
C THR A 65 22.67 7.14 -24.73
N GLU A 66 23.21 7.89 -25.68
CA GLU A 66 24.16 8.96 -25.42
C GLU A 66 23.44 10.17 -24.81
N ALA A 67 23.47 10.28 -23.49
CA ALA A 67 22.91 11.41 -22.74
C ALA A 67 23.87 11.83 -21.62
N ILE A 68 24.15 13.13 -21.54
CA ILE A 68 25.09 13.70 -20.57
C ILE A 68 24.41 13.78 -19.21
N CYS A 69 24.96 13.07 -18.22
CA CYS A 69 24.43 13.14 -16.87
C CYS A 69 24.71 14.52 -16.24
N PRO A 70 23.69 15.22 -15.69
CA PRO A 70 23.87 16.55 -15.10
C PRO A 70 24.74 16.55 -13.83
N LYS A 71 25.00 15.38 -13.23
CA LYS A 71 25.79 15.25 -11.99
C LYS A 71 27.25 14.89 -12.24
N CYS A 72 27.52 13.92 -13.12
CA CYS A 72 28.87 13.38 -13.34
C CYS A 72 29.41 13.61 -14.76
N ALA A 73 28.67 14.33 -15.62
CA ALA A 73 29.02 14.60 -17.02
C ALA A 73 29.34 13.37 -17.88
N TYR A 74 29.01 12.16 -17.39
CA TYR A 74 29.18 10.93 -18.14
C TYR A 74 28.17 10.87 -19.30
N ARG A 75 28.62 10.38 -20.47
CA ARG A 75 27.87 10.45 -21.73
C ARG A 75 26.89 9.31 -21.98
N MET A 76 26.82 8.29 -21.13
CA MET A 76 25.87 7.18 -21.32
C MET A 76 24.84 7.10 -20.20
N ALA A 77 23.58 6.93 -20.59
CA ALA A 77 22.45 6.72 -19.70
C ALA A 77 21.51 5.63 -20.25
N TYR A 78 20.84 4.93 -19.36
CA TYR A 78 19.67 4.13 -19.72
C TYR A 78 18.50 5.07 -20.00
N PHE A 79 17.73 4.85 -21.06
CA PHE A 79 16.56 5.68 -21.39
C PHE A 79 15.29 4.84 -21.49
N ARG A 80 14.20 5.30 -20.88
CA ARG A 80 12.87 4.71 -21.09
C ARG A 80 11.84 5.81 -21.31
N GLN A 81 10.88 5.54 -22.17
CA GLN A 81 9.76 6.43 -22.42
C GLN A 81 8.53 5.88 -21.70
N LEU A 82 7.86 6.73 -20.93
CA LEU A 82 6.64 6.35 -20.23
C LEU A 82 5.59 7.43 -20.41
N GLN A 83 4.41 7.00 -20.82
CA GLN A 83 3.24 7.86 -20.86
C GLN A 83 2.61 7.91 -19.46
N ILE A 84 2.82 9.04 -18.77
CA ILE A 84 2.32 9.26 -17.41
C ILE A 84 0.93 9.91 -17.38
N ARG A 85 0.43 10.37 -18.53
CA ARG A 85 -0.81 11.15 -18.69
C ARG A 85 -1.64 10.66 -19.89
N SER A 86 -2.72 11.36 -20.20
CA SER A 86 -3.58 11.05 -21.36
C SER A 86 -2.78 10.92 -22.65
N ALA A 87 -3.31 10.16 -23.61
CA ALA A 87 -2.66 9.87 -24.90
C ALA A 87 -2.43 11.10 -25.79
N ASP A 88 -3.02 12.25 -25.42
CA ASP A 88 -2.88 13.52 -26.12
C ASP A 88 -1.55 14.24 -25.80
N GLU A 89 -0.84 13.84 -24.73
CA GLU A 89 0.48 14.39 -24.39
C GLU A 89 1.62 13.49 -24.94
N PRO A 90 2.73 14.08 -25.41
CA PRO A 90 3.88 13.31 -25.86
C PRO A 90 4.49 12.49 -24.71
N MET A 91 5.10 11.35 -25.04
CA MET A 91 5.70 10.45 -24.05
C MET A 91 6.83 11.16 -23.28
N THR A 92 6.85 11.02 -21.94
CA THR A 92 7.91 11.57 -21.11
C THR A 92 9.12 10.63 -21.11
N THR A 93 10.32 11.17 -21.36
CA THR A 93 11.56 10.38 -21.37
C THR A 93 12.25 10.45 -20.01
N PHE A 94 12.56 9.29 -19.44
CA PHE A 94 13.31 9.14 -18.19
C PHE A 94 14.68 8.56 -18.48
N TYR A 95 15.71 9.23 -17.95
CA TYR A 95 17.09 8.77 -18.02
C TYR A 95 17.59 8.30 -16.66
N LYS A 96 18.49 7.31 -16.67
CA LYS A 96 19.25 6.87 -15.51
C LYS A 96 20.73 6.73 -15.87
N CYS A 97 21.59 7.45 -15.16
CA CYS A 97 23.03 7.37 -15.41
C CYS A 97 23.56 5.98 -15.09
N VAL A 98 24.38 5.43 -15.99
CA VAL A 98 25.05 4.13 -15.80
C VAL A 98 26.03 4.16 -14.62
N GLN A 99 26.70 5.30 -14.40
CA GLN A 99 27.77 5.41 -13.39
C GLN A 99 27.24 5.82 -12.00
N CYS A 100 26.43 6.87 -11.92
CA CYS A 100 25.99 7.43 -10.63
C CYS A 100 24.55 7.04 -10.23
N SER A 101 23.84 6.26 -11.06
CA SER A 101 22.45 5.84 -10.86
C SER A 101 21.45 6.99 -10.64
N ARG A 102 21.84 8.24 -10.91
CA ARG A 102 20.95 9.40 -10.85
C ARG A 102 19.91 9.28 -11.95
N GLN A 103 18.64 9.47 -11.58
CA GLN A 103 17.53 9.55 -12.51
C GLN A 103 17.19 11.02 -12.79
N TRP A 104 16.90 11.36 -14.03
CA TRP A 104 16.36 12.66 -14.44
C TRP A 104 15.34 12.46 -15.57
N ARG A 105 14.54 13.50 -15.81
CA ARG A 105 13.51 13.52 -16.85
C ARG A 105 13.85 14.58 -17.87
N GLU A 106 13.59 14.28 -19.13
CA GLU A 106 13.62 15.25 -20.23
C GLU A 106 12.19 15.39 -20.75
N ASN A 107 11.79 16.64 -20.96
CA ASN A 107 10.42 17.04 -21.27
C ASN A 107 10.37 17.67 -22.64
#